data_AF-A0A4Q2YX62-F1
#
_entry.id   AF-A0A4Q2YX62-F1
#
_cell.length_a   1.000
_cell.length_b   1.000
_cell.length_c   1.000
_cell.angle_alpha   90.00
_cell.angle_beta   90.00
_cell.angle_gamma   90.00
#
_symmetry.space_group_name_H-M   'P 1'
#
loop_
_entity.id
_entity.type
_entity.pdbx_description
1 polymer ?
#
loop_
_entity_poly.entity_id
_entity_poly.type
_entity_poly.pdbx_seq_one_letter_code
_entity_poly.pdbx_strand_id
1 'polypeptide(L)' 'RSVLDDYGAENPAEFFAVATETFFERSKGLKREEPEIYAELVRFYGMDPGTW' A
#
# COMPACT_ATOMS: atom_id res chain seq x y z
N ARG A 1 -0.38 -9.31 -14.26
CA ARG A 1 0.88 -8.65 -13.86
C ARG A 1 0.48 -7.61 -12.82
N SER A 2 0.51 -7.99 -11.54
CA SER A 2 0.14 -7.10 -10.44
C SER A 2 1.21 -6.02 -10.26
N VAL A 3 0.81 -4.84 -9.80
CA VAL A 3 1.69 -3.73 -9.41
C VAL A 3 2.57 -4.11 -8.21
N LEU A 4 2.21 -5.15 -7.44
CA LEU A 4 2.92 -5.56 -6.22
C LEU A 4 3.73 -6.85 -6.29
N ASP A 5 3.56 -7.70 -7.32
CA ASP A 5 4.22 -9.02 -7.38
C ASP A 5 5.77 -8.92 -7.47
N ASP A 6 6.31 -7.82 -8.00
CA ASP A 6 7.76 -7.68 -8.21
C ASP A 6 8.52 -7.02 -7.02
N TYR A 7 7.86 -6.28 -6.12
CA TYR A 7 8.54 -5.48 -5.07
C TYR A 7 8.82 -6.24 -3.76
N GLY A 8 8.02 -7.25 -3.43
CA GLY A 8 8.07 -7.90 -2.10
C GLY A 8 9.21 -8.92 -1.91
N ALA A 9 9.82 -9.40 -2.99
CA ALA A 9 10.76 -10.53 -2.94
C ALA A 9 12.24 -10.12 -2.79
N GLU A 10 12.61 -8.86 -3.06
CA GLU A 10 14.02 -8.43 -3.11
C GLU A 10 14.46 -7.50 -1.96
N ASN A 11 13.60 -6.62 -1.44
CA ASN A 11 13.93 -5.75 -0.29
C ASN A 11 12.70 -5.30 0.51
N PRO A 12 12.48 -5.82 1.73
CA PRO A 12 11.33 -5.43 2.57
C PRO A 12 11.23 -3.94 2.89
N ALA A 13 12.35 -3.22 2.97
CA ALA A 13 12.34 -1.78 3.27
C ALA A 13 11.83 -0.96 2.08
N GLU A 14 12.21 -1.36 0.86
CA GLU A 14 11.75 -0.72 -0.37
C GLU A 14 10.25 -0.98 -0.60
N PHE A 15 9.81 -2.23 -0.38
CA PHE A 15 8.39 -2.57 -0.40
C PHE A 15 7.58 -1.67 0.53
N PHE A 16 8.03 -1.52 1.78
CA PHE A 16 7.33 -0.70 2.76
C PHE A 16 7.31 0.79 2.36
N ALA A 17 8.41 1.32 1.84
CA ALA A 17 8.47 2.69 1.35
C ALA A 17 7.49 2.94 0.20
N VAL A 18 7.49 2.08 -0.83
CA VAL A 18 6.58 2.19 -1.98
C VAL A 18 5.12 2.02 -1.58
N ALA A 19 4.84 1.06 -0.69
CA ALA A 19 3.49 0.85 -0.17
C ALA A 19 2.99 2.08 0.61
N THR A 20 3.87 2.71 1.39
CA THR A 20 3.59 3.94 2.13
C THR A 20 3.30 5.12 1.20
N GLU A 21 4.15 5.36 0.18
CA GLU A 21 3.90 6.42 -0.81
C GLU A 21 2.57 6.20 -1.53
N THR A 22 2.33 4.97 -1.98
CA THR A 22 1.10 4.62 -2.70
C THR A 22 -0.14 4.78 -1.80
N PHE A 23 -0.02 4.48 -0.50
CA PHE A 23 -1.11 4.64 0.45
C PHE A 23 -1.56 6.09 0.62
N PHE A 24 -0.64 7.04 0.64
CA PHE A 24 -0.98 8.46 0.76
C PHE A 24 -1.33 9.11 -0.58
N GLU A 25 -0.65 8.76 -1.67
CA GLU A 25 -0.84 9.41 -2.97
C GLU A 25 -1.96 8.79 -3.81
N ARG A 26 -2.16 7.47 -3.70
CA ARG A 26 -3.05 6.68 -4.56
C ARG A 26 -3.93 5.72 -3.76
N SER A 27 -4.36 6.14 -2.57
CA SER A 27 -5.13 5.35 -1.59
C SER A 27 -6.31 4.56 -2.19
N LYS A 28 -7.13 5.19 -3.04
CA LYS A 28 -8.31 4.56 -3.68
C LYS A 28 -7.91 3.47 -4.68
N GLY A 29 -6.77 3.62 -5.36
CA GLY A 29 -6.20 2.60 -6.23
C GLY A 29 -5.67 1.42 -5.43
N LEU A 30 -4.86 1.70 -4.40
CA LEU A 30 -4.32 0.67 -3.51
C LEU A 30 -5.42 -0.14 -2.84
N LYS A 31 -6.48 0.51 -2.34
CA LYS A 31 -7.66 -0.15 -1.74
C LYS A 31 -8.39 -1.09 -2.70
N ARG A 32 -8.40 -0.77 -3.99
CA ARG A 32 -9.09 -1.58 -5.01
C ARG A 32 -8.24 -2.76 -5.47
N GLU A 33 -6.96 -2.51 -5.71
CA GLU A 33 -6.06 -3.48 -6.34
C GLU A 33 -5.47 -4.43 -5.30
N GLU A 34 -5.15 -3.93 -4.10
CA GLU A 34 -4.40 -4.65 -3.07
C GLU A 34 -5.01 -4.38 -1.68
N PRO A 35 -6.26 -4.81 -1.45
CA PRO A 35 -7.05 -4.44 -0.27
C PRO A 35 -6.45 -4.92 1.06
N GLU A 36 -5.69 -6.02 1.06
CA GLU A 36 -5.04 -6.56 2.25
C GLU A 36 -3.90 -5.64 2.73
N ILE A 37 -3.02 -5.22 1.81
CA ILE A 37 -1.96 -4.24 2.09
C ILE A 37 -2.57 -2.93 2.56
N TYR A 38 -3.60 -2.44 1.87
CA TYR A 38 -4.29 -1.22 2.27
C TYR A 38 -4.79 -1.31 3.72
N ALA A 39 -5.45 -2.41 4.07
CA ALA A 39 -5.97 -2.60 5.41
C ALA A 39 -4.85 -2.63 6.46
N GLU A 40 -3.70 -3.26 6.18
CA GLU A 40 -2.56 -3.25 7.11
C GLU A 40 -1.99 -1.84 7.28
N LEU A 41 -1.90 -1.05 6.22
CA LEU A 41 -1.43 0.34 6.31
C LEU A 41 -2.43 1.24 7.05
N VAL A 42 -3.74 1.02 6.92
CA VAL A 42 -4.75 1.68 7.76
C VAL A 42 -4.53 1.35 9.23
N ARG A 43 -4.27 0.09 9.56
CA ARG A 43 -3.97 -0.33 10.95
C ARG A 43 -2.67 0.28 11.46
N PHE A 44 -1.63 0.29 10.63
CA PHE A 44 -0.31 0.79 10.99
C PHE A 44 -0.30 2.31 11.21
N TYR A 45 -0.90 3.09 10.30
CA TYR A 45 -0.92 4.54 10.36
C TYR A 45 -2.09 5.12 11.17
N GLY A 46 -3.15 4.33 11.43
CA GLY A 46 -4.36 4.80 12.10
C GLY A 46 -5.16 5.83 11.29
N MET A 47 -4.95 5.87 9.97
CA MET A 47 -5.56 6.82 9.04
C MET A 47 -6.22 6.07 7.88
N ASP A 48 -7.26 6.64 7.28
CA ASP A 48 -7.90 6.11 6.07
C ASP A 48 -7.88 7.17 4.93
N PRO A 49 -6.76 7.34 4.20
CA PRO A 49 -6.65 8.29 3.11
C PRO A 49 -7.58 8.02 1.92
N GLY A 50 -8.19 6.84 1.86
CA GLY A 50 -9.22 6.49 0.89
C GLY A 50 -10.54 7.23 1.11
N THR A 51 -10.72 7.82 2.29
CA THR A 51 -11.91 8.61 2.66
C THR A 51 -11.71 10.13 2.53
N TRP A 52 -10.50 10.57 2.19
CA TRP A 52 -10.21 11.96 1.81
C TRP A 52 -10.78 12.28 0.42
#